data_AF-T2IH05-F1
#
_entry.id   AF-T2IH05-F1
#
_cell.length_a   1.000
_cell.length_b   1.000
_cell.length_c   1.000
_cell.angle_alpha   90.00
_cell.angle_beta   90.00
_cell.angle_gamma   90.00
#
_symmetry.space_group_name_H-M   'P 1'
#
loop_
_entity.id
_entity.type
_entity.pdbx_description
1 polymer ?
#
loop_
_entity_poly.entity_id
_entity_poly.type
_entity_poly.pdbx_seq_one_letter_code
_entity_poly.pdbx_strand_id
1 'polypeptide(L)'
;MVKWSYLIQKIVPDAAYHLFEPLVDHVPSYTSIMQSNLEKSSKFTLHKYGLGENNEKKTMSIFSEGFSSTLLAMPENEDLTKMSVPVFKMDDAIKQFNLPQPQVIKADIQGYELAMLKGATNTLPQVDILLLETWVCRGYNQECPLLLEIMNWLARFNFYLWNYGDCFREENDKLHTIDCVFVNSKTLPSLALPYLYQPGEDEFVKTLQTELEGCKSALEYSNKEILTLQAELEGCKSALEHSNKEILTLQAELEECKSALEHSKRENLTLSQEIVAMKSSKFWQLRSQWFKLKGLFGLS
;
A
#
# COMPACT_ATOMS: atom_id res chain seq x y z
N MET A 1 25.26 -24.44 13.04
CA MET A 1 24.28 -25.54 12.76
C MET A 1 24.79 -26.96 13.07
N VAL A 2 25.95 -27.39 12.56
CA VAL A 2 26.28 -28.82 12.41
C VAL A 2 26.66 -29.55 13.72
N LYS A 3 27.30 -28.86 14.67
CA LYS A 3 27.61 -29.43 16.01
C LYS A 3 26.35 -29.61 16.85
N TRP A 4 25.40 -28.67 16.75
CA TRP A 4 24.18 -28.69 17.55
C TRP A 4 23.28 -29.88 17.19
N SER A 5 23.02 -30.10 15.90
CA SER A 5 22.15 -31.20 15.44
C SER A 5 22.63 -32.57 15.93
N TYR A 6 23.95 -32.80 15.91
CA TYR A 6 24.53 -34.04 16.43
C TYR A 6 24.40 -34.19 17.95
N LEU A 7 24.51 -33.09 18.71
CA LEU A 7 24.36 -33.12 20.17
C LEU A 7 22.91 -33.35 20.58
N ILE A 8 21.95 -32.65 19.98
CA ILE A 8 20.53 -32.81 20.31
C ILE A 8 20.04 -34.22 19.95
N GLN A 9 20.56 -34.83 18.88
CA GLN A 9 20.22 -36.21 18.53
C GLN A 9 20.55 -37.20 19.65
N LYS A 10 21.60 -36.95 20.45
CA LYS A 10 21.91 -37.81 21.60
C LYS A 10 20.89 -37.69 22.73
N ILE A 11 20.19 -36.56 22.80
CA ILE A 11 19.16 -36.28 23.81
C ILE A 11 17.80 -36.79 23.34
N VAL A 12 17.48 -36.62 22.05
CA VAL A 12 16.21 -37.03 21.44
C VAL A 12 16.48 -37.96 20.24
N PRO A 13 16.94 -39.20 20.47
CA PRO A 13 17.46 -40.07 19.41
C PRO A 13 16.41 -40.54 18.39
N ASP A 14 15.14 -40.57 18.79
CA ASP A 14 14.05 -41.10 17.96
C ASP A 14 13.42 -40.06 17.03
N ALA A 15 13.75 -38.78 17.21
CA ALA A 15 13.24 -37.70 16.38
C ALA A 15 13.76 -37.77 14.93
N ALA A 16 12.96 -37.24 14.00
CA ALA A 16 13.40 -36.94 12.63
C ALA A 16 13.96 -35.51 12.58
N TYR A 17 15.07 -35.31 11.87
CA TYR A 17 15.71 -34.01 11.76
C TYR A 17 15.80 -33.58 10.31
N HIS A 18 15.18 -32.44 10.00
CA HIS A 18 15.24 -31.82 8.68
C HIS A 18 16.12 -30.58 8.75
N LEU A 19 17.26 -30.63 8.07
CA LEU A 19 18.29 -29.60 8.11
C LEU A 19 18.19 -28.75 6.84
N PHE A 20 18.00 -27.44 6.98
CA PHE A 20 17.95 -26.49 5.86
C PHE A 20 19.23 -25.67 5.83
N GLU A 21 20.08 -25.89 4.83
CA GLU A 21 21.38 -25.24 4.69
C GLU A 21 21.72 -25.01 3.21
N PRO A 22 21.50 -23.79 2.67
CA PRO A 22 21.74 -23.49 1.26
C PRO A 22 23.22 -23.45 0.88
N LEU A 23 24.15 -23.28 1.84
CA LEU A 23 25.58 -23.12 1.54
C LEU A 23 26.38 -24.43 1.58
N VAL A 24 25.72 -25.56 1.81
CA VAL A 24 26.42 -26.86 2.00
C VAL A 24 27.30 -27.26 0.83
N ASP A 25 26.96 -26.90 -0.41
CA ASP A 25 27.76 -27.22 -1.61
C ASP A 25 28.78 -26.13 -1.96
N HIS A 26 28.77 -25.02 -1.23
CA HIS A 26 29.54 -23.81 -1.55
C HIS A 26 30.62 -23.50 -0.52
N VAL A 27 30.43 -23.94 0.73
CA VAL A 27 31.39 -23.77 1.82
C VAL A 27 31.98 -25.14 2.17
N PRO A 28 33.26 -25.43 1.85
CA PRO A 28 33.84 -26.77 2.03
C PRO A 28 33.80 -27.32 3.46
N SER A 29 33.92 -26.43 4.46
CA SER A 29 33.76 -26.80 5.87
C SER A 29 32.34 -27.29 6.17
N TYR A 30 31.32 -26.73 5.52
CA TYR A 30 29.93 -27.19 5.70
C TYR A 30 29.70 -28.53 5.01
N THR A 31 30.23 -28.70 3.80
CA THR A 31 30.12 -29.97 3.06
C THR A 31 30.66 -31.13 3.90
N SER A 32 31.89 -31.00 4.39
CA SER A 32 32.58 -32.06 5.14
C SER A 32 31.87 -32.41 6.46
N ILE A 33 31.46 -31.42 7.25
CA ILE A 33 30.80 -31.69 8.54
C ILE A 33 29.37 -32.22 8.31
N MET A 34 28.64 -31.70 7.32
CA MET A 34 27.29 -32.17 7.01
C MET A 34 27.32 -33.62 6.50
N GLN A 35 28.25 -33.96 5.61
CA GLN A 35 28.44 -35.33 5.15
C GLN A 35 28.75 -36.27 6.32
N SER A 36 29.66 -35.89 7.22
CA SER A 36 29.98 -36.70 8.40
C SER A 36 28.76 -36.94 9.30
N ASN A 37 27.88 -35.96 9.44
CA ASN A 37 26.65 -36.10 10.23
C ASN A 37 25.63 -37.02 9.57
N LEU A 38 25.43 -36.88 8.25
CA LEU A 38 24.51 -37.73 7.48
C LEU A 38 24.97 -39.20 7.48
N GLU A 39 26.28 -39.45 7.41
CA GLU A 39 26.86 -40.79 7.51
C GLU A 39 26.65 -41.42 8.91
N LYS A 40 26.61 -40.60 9.97
CA LYS A 40 26.40 -41.08 11.35
C LYS A 40 24.95 -41.36 11.69
N SER A 41 23.99 -40.81 10.94
CA SER A 41 22.58 -40.86 11.31
C SER A 41 21.66 -40.81 10.10
N SER A 42 20.91 -41.89 9.89
CA SER A 42 19.81 -41.95 8.92
C SER A 42 18.59 -41.12 9.33
N LYS A 43 18.58 -40.54 10.53
CA LYS A 43 17.49 -39.65 11.00
C LYS A 43 17.61 -38.23 10.46
N PHE A 44 18.75 -37.89 9.85
CA PHE A 44 19.02 -36.58 9.29
C PHE A 44 18.66 -36.56 7.80
N THR A 45 17.86 -35.57 7.40
CA THR A 45 17.58 -35.28 6.00
C THR A 45 18.01 -33.85 5.70
N LEU A 46 18.88 -33.69 4.70
CA LEU A 46 19.40 -32.40 4.28
C LEU A 46 18.57 -31.81 3.13
N HIS A 47 18.20 -30.55 3.30
CA HIS A 47 17.52 -29.70 2.33
C HIS A 47 18.43 -28.52 1.99
N LYS A 48 18.87 -28.42 0.72
CA LYS A 48 19.85 -27.42 0.27
C LYS A 48 19.19 -26.08 -0.09
N TYR A 49 18.34 -25.59 0.81
CA TYR A 49 17.49 -24.43 0.60
C TYR A 49 17.53 -23.51 1.81
N GLY A 50 17.44 -22.22 1.58
CA GLY A 50 17.12 -21.26 2.64
C GLY A 50 15.62 -21.30 2.97
N LEU A 51 15.26 -20.75 4.12
CA LEU A 51 13.87 -20.55 4.53
C LEU A 51 13.59 -19.07 4.70
N GLY A 52 12.44 -18.61 4.23
CA GLY A 52 12.07 -17.20 4.22
C GLY A 52 10.57 -16.98 4.11
N GLU A 53 10.17 -15.75 3.82
CA GLU A 53 8.76 -15.35 3.75
C GLU A 53 8.07 -15.90 2.49
N ASN A 54 8.81 -16.00 1.38
CA ASN A 54 8.29 -16.39 0.06
C ASN A 54 9.17 -17.46 -0.59
N ASN A 55 8.60 -18.16 -1.59
CA ASN A 55 9.38 -18.98 -2.50
C ASN A 55 10.07 -18.07 -3.53
N GLU A 56 11.38 -18.00 -3.48
CA GLU A 56 12.15 -17.08 -4.32
C GLU A 56 13.59 -17.56 -4.52
N LYS A 57 14.28 -16.97 -5.49
CA LYS A 57 15.75 -16.99 -5.52
C LYS A 57 16.24 -15.69 -4.91
N LYS A 58 17.03 -15.78 -3.84
CA LYS A 58 17.52 -14.62 -3.12
C LYS A 58 19.04 -14.57 -3.17
N THR A 59 19.59 -13.36 -3.25
CA THR A 59 21.04 -13.15 -3.16
C THR A 59 21.46 -13.25 -1.70
N MET A 60 22.33 -14.20 -1.41
CA MET A 60 22.98 -14.39 -0.12
C MET A 60 24.37 -13.75 -0.15
N SER A 61 24.72 -13.06 0.94
CA SER A 61 26.04 -12.51 1.19
C SER A 61 26.84 -13.50 2.04
N ILE A 62 27.92 -14.02 1.45
CA ILE A 62 28.73 -15.10 2.02
C ILE A 62 30.07 -14.52 2.46
N PHE A 63 30.35 -14.63 3.76
CA PHE A 63 31.67 -14.32 4.31
C PHE A 63 32.62 -15.51 4.10
N SER A 64 33.93 -15.25 4.06
CA SER A 64 34.98 -16.28 3.91
C SER A 64 34.81 -17.46 4.87
N GLU A 65 34.44 -17.18 6.12
CA GLU A 65 34.25 -18.17 7.18
C GLU A 65 32.94 -18.98 7.05
N GLY A 66 32.00 -18.52 6.23
CA GLY A 66 30.69 -19.12 6.01
C GLY A 66 29.65 -18.88 7.12
N PHE A 67 30.05 -18.84 8.40
CA PHE A 67 29.09 -18.82 9.52
C PHE A 67 28.35 -17.49 9.72
N SER A 68 28.94 -16.36 9.34
CA SER A 68 28.28 -15.05 9.41
C SER A 68 27.44 -14.72 8.17
N SER A 69 27.25 -15.68 7.25
CA SER A 69 26.58 -15.45 5.96
C SER A 69 25.08 -15.24 6.13
N THR A 70 24.55 -14.24 5.42
CA THR A 70 23.17 -13.78 5.62
C THR A 70 22.42 -13.60 4.30
N LEU A 71 21.09 -13.77 4.37
CA LEU A 71 20.16 -13.45 3.27
C LEU A 71 19.73 -11.97 3.27
N LEU A 72 20.15 -11.20 4.27
CA LEU A 72 19.98 -9.76 4.30
C LEU A 72 20.92 -9.08 3.28
N ALA A 73 20.44 -7.99 2.69
CA ALA A 73 21.24 -7.21 1.75
C ALA A 73 22.43 -6.55 2.46
N MET A 74 23.64 -6.83 1.97
CA MET A 74 24.88 -6.21 2.45
C MET A 74 25.49 -5.29 1.39
N PRO A 75 26.16 -4.19 1.81
CA PRO A 75 26.97 -3.39 0.90
C PRO A 75 28.09 -4.24 0.27
N GLU A 76 28.61 -3.79 -0.87
CA GLU A 76 29.77 -4.44 -1.48
C GLU A 76 30.98 -4.37 -0.52
N ASN A 77 31.69 -5.48 -0.40
CA ASN A 77 32.92 -5.62 0.38
C ASN A 77 33.80 -6.67 -0.32
N GLU A 78 35.12 -6.44 -0.36
CA GLU A 78 36.08 -7.35 -0.99
C GLU A 78 36.05 -8.76 -0.35
N ASP A 79 35.72 -8.85 0.95
CA ASP A 79 35.62 -10.11 1.69
C ASP A 79 34.26 -10.83 1.54
N LEU A 80 33.32 -10.25 0.79
CA LEU A 80 31.98 -10.79 0.59
C LEU A 80 31.81 -11.38 -0.80
N THR A 81 31.45 -12.66 -0.86
CA THR A 81 30.96 -13.30 -2.08
C THR A 81 29.44 -13.24 -2.12
N LYS A 82 28.86 -12.84 -3.26
CA LYS A 82 27.40 -12.86 -3.47
C LYS A 82 26.99 -14.07 -4.30
N MET A 83 25.94 -14.76 -3.85
CA MET A 83 25.44 -15.96 -4.52
C MET A 83 23.93 -16.00 -4.52
N SER A 84 23.32 -16.42 -5.64
CA SER A 84 21.89 -16.68 -5.68
C SER A 84 21.60 -18.06 -5.08
N VAL A 85 20.80 -18.10 -4.01
CA VAL A 85 20.37 -19.35 -3.37
C VAL A 85 18.84 -19.49 -3.46
N PRO A 86 18.32 -20.72 -3.59
CA PRO A 86 16.90 -20.97 -3.53
C PRO A 86 16.38 -20.86 -2.09
N VAL A 87 15.31 -20.10 -1.90
CA VAL A 87 14.63 -19.88 -0.61
C VAL A 87 13.19 -20.38 -0.73
N PHE A 88 12.75 -21.14 0.26
CA PHE A 88 11.37 -21.60 0.37
C PHE A 88 10.63 -20.92 1.51
N LYS A 89 9.35 -20.68 1.29
CA LYS A 89 8.38 -20.49 2.36
C LYS A 89 8.25 -21.81 3.14
N MET A 90 8.38 -21.78 4.47
CA MET A 90 8.37 -23.00 5.30
C MET A 90 7.08 -23.82 5.12
N ASP A 91 5.92 -23.16 5.10
CA ASP A 91 4.63 -23.84 4.90
C ASP A 91 4.57 -24.60 3.56
N ASP A 92 5.26 -24.11 2.53
CA ASP A 92 5.33 -24.76 1.21
C ASP A 92 6.39 -25.84 1.17
N ALA A 93 7.55 -25.63 1.81
CA ALA A 93 8.59 -26.65 1.95
C ALA A 93 8.06 -27.93 2.63
N ILE A 94 7.27 -27.77 3.70
CA ILE A 94 6.65 -28.92 4.40
C ILE A 94 5.77 -29.73 3.44
N LYS A 95 4.94 -29.07 2.63
CA LYS A 95 4.08 -29.75 1.65
C LYS A 95 4.88 -30.37 0.52
N GLN A 96 5.78 -29.60 -0.09
CA GLN A 96 6.52 -30.00 -1.28
C GLN A 96 7.45 -31.17 -1.02
N PHE A 97 8.09 -31.22 0.15
CA PHE A 97 9.00 -32.29 0.53
C PHE A 97 8.33 -33.38 1.38
N ASN A 98 7.00 -33.31 1.56
CA ASN A 98 6.21 -34.23 2.37
C ASN A 98 6.80 -34.42 3.79
N LEU A 99 7.14 -33.30 4.44
CA LEU A 99 7.76 -33.30 5.76
C LEU A 99 6.70 -33.48 6.85
N PRO A 100 7.06 -34.13 7.96
CA PRO A 100 6.21 -34.12 9.15
C PRO A 100 6.07 -32.70 9.71
N GLN A 101 4.96 -32.45 10.40
CA GLN A 101 4.78 -31.23 11.16
C GLN A 101 5.88 -31.13 12.25
N PRO A 102 6.72 -30.08 12.26
CA PRO A 102 7.76 -29.94 13.26
C PRO A 102 7.17 -29.64 14.64
N GLN A 103 7.70 -30.31 15.67
CA GLN A 103 7.43 -30.00 17.07
C GLN A 103 8.43 -28.96 17.61
N VAL A 104 9.68 -29.02 17.14
CA VAL A 104 10.75 -28.09 17.53
C VAL A 104 11.37 -27.50 16.29
N ILE A 105 11.60 -26.19 16.29
CA ILE A 105 12.35 -25.49 15.25
C ILE A 105 13.54 -24.79 15.90
N LYS A 106 14.73 -25.03 15.36
CA LYS A 106 15.94 -24.26 15.68
C LYS A 106 16.31 -23.41 14.48
N ALA A 107 16.49 -22.11 14.66
CA ALA A 107 16.96 -21.19 13.63
C ALA A 107 18.11 -20.33 14.14
N ASP A 108 19.09 -20.19 13.27
CA ASP A 108 20.36 -19.47 13.46
C ASP A 108 20.79 -19.22 12.01
N ILE A 109 20.14 -18.21 11.44
CA ILE A 109 20.17 -17.87 10.02
C ILE A 109 20.58 -16.41 9.86
N GLN A 110 21.35 -15.91 10.82
CA GLN A 110 22.15 -14.70 10.71
C GLN A 110 21.30 -13.47 10.36
N GLY A 111 20.24 -13.25 11.14
CA GLY A 111 19.37 -12.09 11.02
C GLY A 111 18.21 -12.27 10.05
N TYR A 112 17.95 -13.48 9.56
CA TYR A 112 16.80 -13.76 8.68
C TYR A 112 15.64 -14.48 9.41
N GLU A 113 15.71 -14.60 10.73
CA GLU A 113 14.77 -15.36 11.58
C GLU A 113 13.33 -14.90 11.38
N LEU A 114 13.08 -13.58 11.41
CA LEU A 114 11.72 -13.05 11.27
C LEU A 114 11.13 -13.33 9.88
N ALA A 115 11.92 -13.27 8.81
CA ALA A 115 11.46 -13.61 7.47
C ALA A 115 11.09 -15.10 7.38
N MET A 116 11.91 -15.99 7.95
CA MET A 116 11.59 -17.42 8.06
C MET A 116 10.29 -17.65 8.84
N LEU A 117 10.10 -16.94 9.96
CA LEU A 117 8.90 -17.05 10.79
C LEU A 117 7.64 -16.56 10.07
N LYS A 118 7.74 -15.51 9.25
CA LYS A 118 6.64 -15.06 8.37
C LYS A 118 6.25 -16.11 7.33
N GLY A 119 7.20 -16.92 6.89
CA GLY A 119 6.94 -18.05 5.98
C GLY A 119 6.30 -19.28 6.65
N ALA A 120 6.16 -19.29 7.97
CA ALA A 120 5.75 -20.44 8.78
C ALA A 120 4.37 -20.26 9.44
N THR A 121 3.51 -19.38 8.90
CA THR A 121 2.24 -18.98 9.54
C THR A 121 1.28 -20.15 9.81
N ASN A 122 1.25 -21.17 8.96
CA ASN A 122 0.41 -22.36 9.17
C ASN A 122 1.12 -23.42 10.04
N THR A 123 2.44 -23.39 10.05
CA THR A 123 3.30 -24.33 10.79
C THR A 123 3.39 -23.96 12.27
N LEU A 124 3.59 -22.68 12.59
CA LEU A 124 3.86 -22.17 13.95
C LEU A 124 2.81 -22.56 14.99
N PRO A 125 1.48 -22.52 14.73
CA PRO A 125 0.47 -22.95 15.71
C PRO A 125 0.68 -24.38 16.23
N GLN A 126 1.32 -25.23 15.42
CA GLN A 126 1.57 -26.64 15.73
C GLN A 126 2.99 -26.90 16.28
N VAL A 127 3.86 -25.89 16.32
CA VAL A 127 5.19 -25.99 16.93
C VAL A 127 5.09 -25.79 18.45
N ASP A 128 5.89 -26.55 19.18
CA ASP A 128 5.93 -26.56 20.64
C ASP A 128 7.03 -25.64 21.17
N ILE A 129 8.22 -25.69 20.55
CA ILE A 129 9.42 -24.96 21.00
C ILE A 129 10.13 -24.33 19.79
N LEU A 130 10.55 -23.07 19.95
CA LEU A 130 11.46 -22.39 19.05
C LEU A 130 12.77 -22.09 19.78
N LEU A 131 13.90 -22.38 19.14
CA LEU A 131 15.24 -21.97 19.58
C LEU A 131 15.81 -21.04 18.52
N LEU A 132 15.91 -19.76 18.83
CA LEU A 132 16.28 -18.73 17.86
C LEU A 132 17.51 -17.97 18.36
N GLU A 133 18.53 -17.80 17.51
CA GLU A 133 19.50 -16.72 17.71
C GLU A 133 18.78 -15.39 17.45
N THR A 134 18.75 -14.50 18.45
CA THR A 134 18.05 -13.22 18.34
C THR A 134 19.00 -12.06 18.56
N TRP A 135 18.72 -10.93 17.92
CA TRP A 135 19.60 -9.76 17.95
C TRP A 135 19.03 -8.68 18.87
N VAL A 136 19.88 -8.02 19.66
CA VAL A 136 19.48 -6.85 20.46
C VAL A 136 19.86 -5.52 19.79
N CYS A 137 20.60 -5.58 18.69
CA CYS A 137 20.87 -4.47 17.78
C CYS A 137 20.89 -4.95 16.32
N ARG A 138 20.77 -4.03 15.36
CA ARG A 138 20.77 -4.34 13.92
C ARG A 138 22.15 -4.80 13.45
N GLY A 139 22.40 -6.11 13.47
CA GLY A 139 23.74 -6.67 13.27
C GLY A 139 24.28 -6.62 11.84
N TYR A 140 23.40 -6.57 10.85
CA TYR A 140 23.77 -6.54 9.42
C TYR A 140 23.30 -5.25 8.75
N ASN A 141 21.99 -5.02 8.73
CA ASN A 141 21.35 -3.85 8.19
C ASN A 141 20.05 -3.55 8.97
N GLN A 142 19.29 -2.55 8.54
CA GLN A 142 18.03 -2.15 9.20
C GLN A 142 16.93 -3.22 9.18
N GLU A 143 17.02 -4.23 8.31
CA GLU A 143 16.07 -5.34 8.22
C GLU A 143 16.39 -6.48 9.20
N CYS A 144 17.59 -6.52 9.79
CA CYS A 144 17.98 -7.53 10.79
C CYS A 144 17.08 -7.43 12.03
N PRO A 145 16.20 -8.41 12.31
CA PRO A 145 15.12 -8.27 13.28
C PRO A 145 15.65 -8.24 14.71
N LEU A 146 15.07 -7.38 15.52
CA LEU A 146 15.37 -7.30 16.95
C LEU A 146 14.58 -8.38 17.71
N LEU A 147 15.09 -8.81 18.86
CA LEU A 147 14.43 -9.73 19.78
C LEU A 147 12.99 -9.28 20.08
N LEU A 148 12.78 -7.98 20.32
CA LEU A 148 11.45 -7.43 20.58
C LEU A 148 10.48 -7.61 19.39
N GLU A 149 10.96 -7.48 18.16
CA GLU A 149 10.15 -7.67 16.95
C GLU A 149 9.80 -9.15 16.75
N ILE A 150 10.75 -10.05 17.03
CA ILE A 150 10.50 -11.50 17.03
C ILE A 150 9.48 -11.87 18.11
N MET A 151 9.64 -11.38 19.34
CA MET A 151 8.69 -11.58 20.44
C MET A 151 7.28 -11.12 20.06
N ASN A 152 7.15 -9.90 19.53
CA ASN A 152 5.88 -9.33 19.10
C ASN A 152 5.25 -10.13 17.95
N TRP A 153 6.06 -10.61 17.01
CA TRP A 153 5.57 -11.47 15.93
C TRP A 153 5.06 -12.80 16.47
N LEU A 154 5.85 -13.46 17.33
CA LEU A 154 5.58 -14.78 17.88
C LEU A 154 4.39 -14.83 18.83
N ALA A 155 4.10 -13.74 19.53
CA ALA A 155 3.03 -13.73 20.52
C ALA A 155 1.63 -13.92 19.90
N ARG A 156 1.42 -13.63 18.60
CA ARG A 156 0.18 -13.96 17.87
C ARG A 156 -0.06 -15.47 17.69
N PHE A 157 1.00 -16.27 17.85
CA PHE A 157 0.98 -17.73 17.77
C PHE A 157 1.10 -18.38 19.17
N ASN A 158 0.86 -17.59 20.23
CA ASN A 158 0.93 -18.00 21.63
C ASN A 158 2.30 -18.49 22.10
N PHE A 159 3.37 -18.02 21.46
CA PHE A 159 4.74 -18.22 21.93
C PHE A 159 5.16 -17.10 22.87
N TYR A 160 5.89 -17.45 23.92
CA TYR A 160 6.52 -16.51 24.84
C TYR A 160 7.96 -16.90 25.09
N LEU A 161 8.80 -15.92 25.42
CA LEU A 161 10.18 -16.14 25.81
C LEU A 161 10.20 -16.90 27.14
N TRP A 162 10.70 -18.13 27.14
CA TRP A 162 10.77 -18.99 28.31
C TRP A 162 12.13 -18.94 28.98
N ASN A 163 13.20 -18.98 28.18
CA ASN A 163 14.56 -18.94 28.68
C ASN A 163 15.49 -18.34 27.63
N TYR A 164 16.70 -18.01 28.03
CA TYR A 164 17.78 -17.61 27.14
C TYR A 164 19.00 -18.52 27.38
N GLY A 165 19.84 -18.62 26.36
CA GLY A 165 21.05 -19.42 26.33
C GLY A 165 22.28 -18.53 26.20
N ASP A 166 23.19 -18.94 25.32
CA ASP A 166 24.43 -18.24 25.09
C ASP A 166 24.17 -16.82 24.53
N CYS A 167 25.09 -15.92 24.86
CA CYS A 167 25.05 -14.53 24.43
C CYS A 167 26.35 -14.20 23.71
N PHE A 168 26.26 -13.51 22.58
CA PHE A 168 27.43 -12.92 21.94
C PHE A 168 27.57 -11.45 22.34
N ARG A 169 28.78 -11.07 22.73
CA ARG A 169 29.16 -9.70 23.10
C ARG A 169 30.35 -9.26 22.27
N GLU A 170 30.35 -8.00 21.86
CA GLU A 170 31.49 -7.35 21.22
C GLU A 170 32.64 -7.13 22.21
N GLU A 171 33.82 -6.74 21.71
CA GLU A 171 35.02 -6.46 22.52
C GLU A 171 34.80 -5.36 23.58
N ASN A 172 33.86 -4.45 23.36
CA ASN A 172 33.49 -3.37 24.27
C ASN A 172 32.42 -3.79 25.32
N ASP A 173 32.16 -5.10 25.47
CA ASP A 173 31.12 -5.67 26.33
C ASP A 173 29.67 -5.31 25.94
N LYS A 174 29.46 -4.83 24.71
CA LYS A 174 28.11 -4.61 24.18
C LYS A 174 27.47 -5.93 23.78
N LEU A 175 26.30 -6.22 24.35
CA LEU A 175 25.47 -7.37 23.97
C LEU A 175 24.96 -7.22 22.54
N HIS A 176 25.06 -8.29 21.76
CA HIS A 176 24.75 -8.27 20.33
C HIS A 176 23.70 -9.30 19.96
N THR A 177 23.90 -10.56 20.36
CA THR A 177 22.92 -11.64 20.17
C THR A 177 22.68 -12.43 21.46
N ILE A 178 21.49 -13.03 21.53
CA ILE A 178 21.05 -13.92 22.61
C ILE A 178 20.34 -15.10 21.96
N ASP A 179 20.77 -16.31 22.26
CA ASP A 179 19.99 -17.51 21.97
C ASP A 179 18.75 -17.53 22.86
N CYS A 180 17.57 -17.56 22.27
CA CYS A 180 16.31 -17.51 23.00
C CYS A 180 15.50 -18.79 22.78
N VAL A 181 14.92 -19.29 23.86
CA VAL A 181 13.98 -20.40 23.86
C VAL A 181 12.58 -19.83 24.02
N PHE A 182 11.74 -19.99 22.99
CA PHE A 182 10.32 -19.67 23.06
C PHE A 182 9.50 -20.94 23.17
N VAL A 183 8.46 -20.90 24.02
CA VAL A 183 7.57 -22.03 24.24
C VAL A 183 6.15 -21.64 23.88
N ASN A 184 5.44 -22.52 23.17
CA ASN A 184 4.03 -22.32 22.87
C ASN A 184 3.19 -22.66 24.11
N SER A 185 2.29 -21.76 24.52
CA SER A 185 1.43 -21.95 25.70
C SER A 185 0.60 -23.24 25.70
N LYS A 186 0.27 -23.79 24.53
CA LYS A 186 -0.43 -25.08 24.42
C LYS A 186 0.34 -26.24 25.06
N THR A 187 1.68 -26.12 25.17
CA THR A 187 2.57 -27.15 25.72
C THR A 187 2.70 -27.07 27.23
N LEU A 188 2.33 -25.92 27.83
CA LEU A 188 2.38 -25.67 29.26
C LEU A 188 1.03 -25.10 29.75
N PRO A 189 -0.08 -25.88 29.71
CA PRO A 189 -1.42 -25.37 30.06
C PRO A 189 -1.52 -24.85 31.50
N SER A 190 -0.72 -25.40 32.42
CA SER A 190 -0.67 -24.99 33.83
C SER A 190 0.07 -23.66 34.06
N LEU A 191 0.81 -23.18 33.06
CA LEU A 191 1.55 -21.90 33.06
C LEU A 191 0.92 -20.91 32.09
N ALA A 192 -0.36 -21.07 31.74
CA ALA A 192 -1.16 -20.03 31.11
C ALA A 192 -1.31 -18.85 32.08
N LEU A 193 -0.20 -18.14 32.29
CA LEU A 193 -0.08 -17.05 33.22
C LEU A 193 -0.93 -15.91 32.67
N PRO A 194 -1.87 -15.36 33.46
CA PRO A 194 -2.65 -14.18 33.06
C PRO A 194 -1.78 -12.92 32.81
N TYR A 195 -0.47 -13.04 32.98
CA TYR A 195 0.54 -12.00 32.80
C TYR A 195 1.37 -12.14 31.52
N LEU A 196 1.11 -13.16 30.68
CA LEU A 196 1.79 -13.26 29.39
C LEU A 196 1.31 -12.13 28.47
N TYR A 197 2.26 -11.39 27.91
CA TYR A 197 2.00 -10.34 26.93
C TYR A 197 1.22 -10.91 25.75
N GLN A 198 -0.02 -10.44 25.57
CA GLN A 198 -0.81 -10.72 24.38
C GLN A 198 -0.75 -9.50 23.47
N PRO A 199 -0.30 -9.63 22.20
CA PRO A 199 -0.11 -8.50 21.29
C PRO A 199 -1.44 -7.91 20.77
N GLY A 200 -2.53 -8.07 21.52
CA GLY A 200 -3.89 -7.66 21.16
C GLY A 200 -4.45 -6.48 21.94
N GLU A 201 -3.71 -5.91 22.89
CA GLU A 201 -4.21 -4.81 23.72
C GLU A 201 -3.22 -3.66 23.88
N ASP A 202 -2.39 -3.41 22.87
CA ASP A 202 -1.68 -2.14 22.85
C ASP A 202 -2.73 -1.04 22.62
N GLU A 203 -2.98 -0.24 23.65
CA GLU A 203 -3.86 0.92 23.63
C GLU A 203 -3.53 1.83 22.44
N PHE A 204 -2.26 1.85 22.03
CA PHE A 204 -1.80 2.52 20.83
C PHE A 204 -2.40 1.96 19.53
N VAL A 205 -2.47 0.64 19.37
CA VAL A 205 -3.07 0.00 18.18
C VAL A 205 -4.58 0.24 18.14
N LYS A 206 -5.27 0.15 19.29
CA LYS A 206 -6.70 0.51 19.39
C LYS A 206 -6.93 1.98 19.04
N THR A 207 -6.02 2.87 19.47
CA THR A 207 -6.07 4.30 19.14
C THR A 207 -5.90 4.53 17.64
N LEU A 208 -4.87 3.94 17.02
CA LEU A 208 -4.64 4.07 15.57
C LEU A 208 -5.81 3.50 14.74
N GLN A 209 -6.42 2.39 15.17
CA GLN A 209 -7.60 1.85 14.50
C GLN A 209 -8.79 2.81 14.59
N THR A 210 -8.99 3.44 15.74
CA THR A 210 -10.05 4.42 15.95
C THR A 210 -9.82 5.68 15.10
N GLU A 211 -8.59 6.18 15.05
CA GLU A 211 -8.21 7.32 14.19
C GLU A 211 -8.40 7.01 12.71
N LEU A 212 -7.98 5.81 12.27
CA LEU A 212 -8.15 5.38 10.87
C LEU A 212 -9.63 5.33 10.47
N GLU A 213 -10.49 4.82 11.35
CA GLU A 213 -11.93 4.76 11.09
C GLU A 213 -12.59 6.14 11.09
N GLY A 214 -12.11 7.05 11.95
CA GLY A 214 -12.49 8.46 11.91
C GLY A 214 -12.11 9.13 10.59
N CYS A 215 -10.89 8.89 10.09
CA CYS A 215 -10.43 9.41 8.80
C CYS A 215 -11.25 8.89 7.62
N LYS A 216 -11.63 7.61 7.61
CA LYS A 216 -12.52 7.06 6.56
C LYS A 216 -13.88 7.72 6.57
N SER A 217 -14.49 7.88 7.75
CA SER A 217 -15.79 8.52 7.90
C SER A 217 -15.77 9.97 7.41
N ALA A 218 -14.70 10.72 7.73
CA ALA A 218 -14.52 12.09 7.25
C ALA A 218 -14.34 12.16 5.71
N LEU A 219 -13.61 11.20 5.13
CA LEU A 219 -13.43 11.10 3.68
C LEU A 219 -14.75 10.80 2.96
N GLU A 220 -15.56 9.87 3.49
CA GLU A 220 -16.89 9.57 2.96
C GLU A 220 -17.82 10.79 3.00
N TYR A 221 -17.80 11.54 4.10
CA TYR A 221 -18.57 12.78 4.24
C TYR A 221 -18.15 13.82 3.20
N SER A 222 -16.84 14.08 3.07
CA SER A 222 -16.30 15.04 2.09
C SER A 222 -16.66 14.65 0.65
N ASN A 223 -16.58 13.35 0.31
CA ASN A 223 -17.01 12.86 -1.00
C ASN A 223 -18.50 13.12 -1.28
N LYS A 224 -19.36 13.00 -0.26
CA LYS A 224 -20.79 13.32 -0.39
C LYS A 224 -21.04 14.82 -0.61
N GLU A 225 -20.30 15.69 0.09
CA GLU A 225 -20.35 17.13 -0.17
C GLU A 225 -19.90 17.48 -1.58
N ILE A 226 -18.80 16.87 -2.06
CA ILE A 226 -18.31 17.06 -3.43
C ILE A 226 -19.38 16.69 -4.46
N LEU A 227 -20.06 15.54 -4.29
CA LEU A 227 -21.14 15.12 -5.19
C LEU A 227 -22.32 16.11 -5.18
N THR A 228 -22.63 16.68 -4.02
CA THR A 228 -23.71 17.68 -3.88
C THR A 228 -23.33 18.97 -4.62
N LEU A 229 -22.11 19.48 -4.41
CA LEU A 229 -21.60 20.67 -5.09
C LEU A 229 -21.50 20.47 -6.61
N GLN A 230 -21.14 19.27 -7.07
CA GLN A 230 -21.14 18.93 -8.49
C GLN A 230 -22.54 19.00 -9.09
N ALA A 231 -23.56 18.51 -8.39
CA ALA A 231 -24.95 18.58 -8.85
C ALA A 231 -25.45 20.04 -8.91
N GLU A 232 -25.13 20.86 -7.92
CA GLU A 232 -25.46 22.29 -7.91
C GLU A 232 -24.77 23.04 -9.06
N LEU A 233 -23.49 22.76 -9.30
CA LEU A 233 -22.73 23.36 -10.40
C LEU A 233 -23.36 23.03 -11.76
N GLU A 234 -23.80 21.78 -11.96
CA GLU A 234 -24.45 21.37 -13.21
C GLU A 234 -25.82 22.03 -13.40
N GLY A 235 -26.56 22.23 -12.30
CA GLY A 235 -27.77 23.04 -12.28
C GLY A 235 -27.51 24.49 -12.70
N CYS A 236 -26.47 25.12 -12.14
CA CYS A 236 -26.07 26.49 -12.49
C CYS A 236 -25.65 26.63 -13.96
N LYS A 237 -24.89 25.65 -14.51
CA LYS A 237 -24.53 25.64 -15.93
C LYS A 237 -25.78 25.57 -16.82
N SER A 238 -26.73 24.70 -16.49
CA SER A 238 -27.98 24.56 -17.25
C SER A 238 -28.78 25.87 -17.26
N ALA A 239 -28.87 26.55 -16.11
CA ALA A 239 -29.52 27.85 -16.00
C ALA A 239 -28.80 28.94 -16.82
N LEU A 240 -27.47 28.93 -16.84
CA LEU A 240 -26.66 29.85 -17.65
C LEU A 240 -26.88 29.61 -19.16
N GLU A 241 -26.90 28.35 -19.60
CA GLU A 241 -27.21 28.00 -20.99
C GLU A 241 -28.60 28.46 -21.41
N HIS A 242 -29.60 28.32 -20.53
CA HIS A 242 -30.94 28.81 -20.77
C HIS A 242 -30.98 30.33 -20.94
N SER A 243 -30.36 31.06 -20.00
CA SER A 243 -30.27 32.53 -20.05
C SER A 243 -29.57 33.02 -21.33
N ASN A 244 -28.51 32.33 -21.76
CA ASN A 244 -27.82 32.64 -23.01
C ASN A 244 -28.72 32.45 -24.25
N LYS A 245 -29.58 31.42 -24.27
CA LYS A 245 -30.55 31.23 -25.35
C LYS A 245 -31.58 32.36 -25.38
N GLU A 246 -32.11 32.77 -24.22
CA GLU A 246 -33.05 33.90 -24.14
C GLU A 246 -32.42 35.19 -24.64
N ILE A 247 -31.17 35.48 -24.27
CA ILE A 247 -30.43 36.65 -24.77
C ILE A 247 -30.33 36.63 -26.30
N LEU A 248 -30.02 35.47 -26.90
CA LEU A 248 -29.95 35.35 -28.37
C LEU A 248 -31.31 35.60 -29.04
N THR A 249 -32.40 35.11 -28.44
CA THR A 249 -33.76 35.37 -28.94
C THR A 249 -34.09 36.86 -28.88
N LEU A 250 -33.84 37.50 -27.74
CA LEU A 250 -34.08 38.94 -27.57
C LEU A 250 -33.22 39.79 -28.51
N GLN A 251 -31.98 39.38 -28.79
CA GLN A 251 -31.13 40.04 -29.78
C GLN A 251 -31.72 39.95 -31.19
N ALA A 252 -32.28 38.79 -31.57
CA ALA A 252 -32.92 38.62 -32.88
C ALA A 252 -34.18 39.50 -33.02
N GLU A 253 -35.04 39.51 -32.01
CA GLU A 253 -36.24 40.36 -31.96
C GLU A 253 -35.88 41.86 -32.04
N LEU A 254 -34.80 42.27 -31.36
CA LEU A 254 -34.31 43.64 -31.40
C LEU A 254 -33.85 44.05 -32.80
N GLU A 255 -33.14 43.18 -33.51
CA GLU A 255 -32.71 43.46 -34.90
C GLU A 255 -33.90 43.52 -35.87
N GLU A 256 -34.90 42.68 -35.69
CA GLU A 256 -36.15 42.75 -36.45
C GLU A 256 -36.88 44.08 -36.21
N CYS A 257 -37.02 44.49 -34.95
CA CYS A 257 -37.61 45.78 -34.59
C CYS A 257 -36.83 46.97 -35.18
N LYS A 258 -35.49 46.93 -35.15
CA LYS A 258 -34.65 47.97 -35.77
C LYS A 258 -34.88 48.04 -37.28
N SER A 259 -34.97 46.90 -37.96
CA SER A 259 -35.24 46.83 -39.39
C SER A 259 -36.61 47.42 -39.74
N ALA A 260 -37.65 47.05 -38.98
CA ALA A 260 -39.00 47.59 -39.13
C ALA A 260 -39.06 49.11 -38.88
N LEU A 261 -38.33 49.61 -37.87
CA LEU A 261 -38.21 51.03 -37.59
C LEU A 261 -37.55 51.79 -38.75
N GLU A 262 -36.45 51.26 -39.29
CA GLU A 262 -35.78 51.87 -40.45
C GLU A 262 -36.67 51.85 -41.71
N HIS A 263 -37.47 50.81 -41.90
CA HIS A 263 -38.46 50.77 -42.96
C HIS A 263 -39.51 51.88 -42.81
N SER A 264 -40.12 51.99 -41.63
CA SER A 264 -41.13 53.01 -41.33
C SER A 264 -40.56 54.44 -41.44
N LYS A 265 -39.29 54.66 -41.08
CA LYS A 265 -38.61 55.95 -41.30
C LYS A 265 -38.51 56.29 -42.79
N ARG A 266 -38.17 55.31 -43.65
CA ARG A 266 -38.09 55.53 -45.12
C ARG A 266 -39.46 55.84 -45.69
N GLU A 267 -40.49 55.10 -45.32
CA GLU A 267 -41.87 55.38 -45.75
C GLU A 267 -42.33 56.78 -45.34
N ASN A 268 -42.10 57.16 -44.07
CA ASN A 268 -42.40 58.51 -43.60
C ASN A 268 -41.64 59.59 -44.38
N LEU A 269 -40.37 59.35 -44.74
CA LEU A 269 -39.59 60.26 -45.56
C LEU A 269 -40.19 60.39 -46.98
N THR A 270 -40.57 59.28 -47.61
CA THR A 270 -41.21 59.27 -48.92
C THR A 270 -42.54 60.00 -48.89
N LEU A 271 -43.41 59.69 -47.94
CA LEU A 271 -44.68 60.39 -47.74
C LEU A 271 -44.47 61.89 -47.50
N SER A 272 -43.48 62.27 -46.69
CA SER A 272 -43.13 63.67 -46.48
C SER A 272 -42.68 64.34 -47.78
N GLN A 273 -41.88 63.68 -48.61
CA GLN A 273 -41.47 64.18 -49.93
C GLN A 273 -42.66 64.33 -50.88
N GLU A 274 -43.57 63.35 -50.93
CA GLU A 274 -44.81 63.42 -51.72
C GLU A 274 -45.72 64.57 -51.28
N ILE A 275 -45.88 64.76 -49.97
CA ILE A 275 -46.65 65.89 -49.41
C ILE A 275 -46.02 67.22 -49.84
N VAL A 276 -44.70 67.35 -49.78
CA VAL A 276 -43.98 68.54 -50.23
C VAL A 276 -44.19 68.77 -51.74
N ALA A 277 -44.01 67.73 -52.56
CA ALA A 277 -44.22 67.79 -54.01
C ALA A 277 -45.67 68.17 -54.36
N MET A 278 -46.66 67.53 -53.72
CA MET A 278 -48.08 67.84 -53.86
C MET A 278 -48.36 69.31 -53.51
N LYS A 279 -47.89 69.80 -52.35
CA LYS A 279 -48.05 71.19 -51.92
C LYS A 279 -47.40 72.20 -52.86
N SER A 280 -46.32 71.79 -53.55
CA SER A 280 -45.63 72.62 -54.55
C SER A 280 -46.26 72.59 -55.95
N SER A 281 -47.19 71.66 -56.21
CA SER A 281 -47.83 71.53 -57.53
C SER A 281 -48.73 72.73 -57.84
N LYS A 282 -48.80 73.10 -59.13
CA LYS A 282 -49.66 74.21 -59.59
C LYS A 282 -51.11 74.02 -59.19
N PHE A 283 -51.63 72.79 -59.25
CA PHE A 283 -53.01 72.48 -58.85
C PHE A 283 -53.25 72.78 -57.36
N TRP A 284 -52.34 72.36 -56.47
CA TRP A 284 -52.50 72.58 -55.03
C TRP A 284 -52.29 74.05 -54.64
N GLN A 285 -51.35 74.75 -55.30
CA GLN A 285 -51.16 76.19 -55.13
C GLN A 285 -52.38 76.99 -55.60
N LEU A 286 -52.95 76.65 -56.76
CA LEU A 286 -54.19 77.26 -57.27
C LEU A 286 -55.38 76.95 -56.36
N ARG A 287 -55.53 75.70 -55.91
CA ARG A 287 -56.58 75.28 -54.96
C ARG A 287 -56.47 76.06 -53.65
N SER A 288 -55.27 76.18 -53.08
CA SER A 288 -55.06 76.93 -51.83
C SER A 288 -55.25 78.44 -52.00
N GLN A 289 -54.84 79.02 -53.13
CA GLN A 289 -55.19 80.40 -53.49
C GLN A 289 -56.70 80.58 -53.68
N TRP A 290 -57.38 79.64 -54.33
CA TRP A 290 -58.83 79.65 -54.48
C TRP A 290 -59.54 79.56 -53.13
N PHE A 291 -59.15 78.68 -52.21
CA PHE A 291 -59.72 78.63 -50.86
C PHE A 291 -59.49 79.93 -50.07
N LYS A 292 -58.31 80.57 -50.20
CA LYS A 292 -58.05 81.90 -49.62
C LYS A 292 -58.95 82.96 -50.24
N LEU A 293 -59.13 82.95 -51.57
CA LEU A 293 -60.00 83.88 -52.29
C LEU A 293 -61.48 83.63 -51.91
N LYS A 294 -61.90 82.37 -51.82
CA LYS A 294 -63.25 81.94 -51.41
C LYS A 294 -63.58 82.42 -49.99
N GLY A 295 -62.62 82.33 -49.08
CA GLY A 295 -62.74 82.86 -47.71
C GLY A 295 -62.77 84.39 -47.62
N LEU A 296 -62.05 85.09 -48.51
CA LEU A 296 -62.09 86.55 -48.63
C LEU A 296 -63.41 87.08 -49.23
N PHE A 297 -64.05 86.30 -50.10
CA PHE A 297 -65.30 86.68 -50.79
C PHE A 297 -66.56 86.02 -50.21
N GLY A 298 -66.48 85.26 -49.12
CA GLY A 298 -67.64 84.75 -48.38
C GLY A 298 -68.54 83.78 -49.17
N LEU A 299 -67.99 83.04 -50.13
CA LEU A 299 -68.75 82.07 -50.92
C LEU A 299 -68.62 80.67 -50.29
N SER A 300 -69.74 80.09 -49.86
CA SER A 300 -69.83 78.74 -49.29
C SER A 300 -69.32 77.65 -50.24
#